data_AF-A0A6F8VGV7-F1
#
_entry.id   AF-A0A6F8VGV7-F1
#
_cell.length_a   1.000
_cell.length_b   1.000
_cell.length_c   1.000
_cell.angle_alpha   90.00
_cell.angle_beta   90.00
_cell.angle_gamma   90.00
#
_symmetry.space_group_name_H-M   'P 1'
#
loop_
_entity.id
_entity.type
_entity.pdbx_description
1 polymer ?
#
loop_
_entity_poly.entity_id
_entity_poly.type
_entity_poly.pdbx_seq_one_letter_code
_entity_poly.pdbx_strand_id
1 'polypeptide(L)'
;MRAVRIAVIFFVSSLGIGLSERIAAQEESQDAQPKSGASSFCLYELPAENNGKKRWVNLAIVQYIETTRDEFKIVYGGGNLGSGYEARFPITSPDEASVQLQKMMDRAQACY
;
A
#
# COMPACT_ATOMS: atom_id res chain seq x y z
N MET A 1 7.25 -41.00 -13.24
CA MET A 1 8.56 -41.68 -13.43
C MET A 1 9.24 -41.06 -14.62
N ARG A 2 10.50 -40.63 -14.45
CA ARG A 2 11.28 -39.83 -15.39
C ARG A 2 11.73 -40.65 -16.61
N ALA A 3 11.68 -40.05 -17.79
CA ALA A 3 12.53 -40.45 -18.92
C ALA A 3 13.48 -39.28 -19.23
N VAL A 4 14.74 -39.41 -18.81
CA VAL A 4 15.82 -38.47 -19.11
C VAL A 4 16.57 -39.04 -20.31
N ARG A 5 16.59 -38.30 -21.43
CA ARG A 5 17.44 -38.63 -22.58
C ARG A 5 18.82 -38.04 -22.33
N ILE A 6 19.80 -38.91 -22.10
CA ILE A 6 21.21 -38.56 -21.94
C ILE A 6 21.84 -38.50 -23.33
N ALA A 7 22.18 -37.29 -23.79
CA ALA A 7 23.03 -37.12 -24.97
C ALA A 7 24.49 -37.14 -24.52
N VAL A 8 25.25 -38.15 -24.98
CA VAL A 8 26.68 -38.27 -24.74
C VAL A 8 27.40 -37.39 -25.76
N ILE A 9 28.11 -36.36 -25.30
CA ILE A 9 28.97 -35.52 -26.15
C ILE A 9 30.43 -35.83 -25.80
N PHE A 10 31.19 -36.19 -26.84
CA PHE A 10 32.61 -36.55 -26.78
C PHE A 10 33.49 -35.35 -26.42
N PHE A 11 34.41 -35.58 -25.49
CA PHE A 11 35.37 -34.61 -24.97
C PHE A 11 36.63 -34.62 -25.85
N VAL A 12 36.93 -33.51 -26.52
CA VAL A 12 38.25 -33.28 -27.14
C VAL A 12 39.04 -32.35 -26.23
N SER A 13 40.17 -32.87 -25.76
CA SER A 13 41.09 -32.24 -24.81
C SER A 13 42.10 -31.35 -25.54
N SER A 14 42.16 -30.08 -25.17
CA SER A 14 43.33 -29.23 -25.39
C SER A 14 43.40 -28.13 -24.34
N LEU A 15 44.59 -28.02 -23.73
CA LEU A 15 45.01 -27.11 -22.66
C LEU A 15 44.59 -25.65 -22.89
N GLY A 16 44.03 -25.02 -21.85
CA GLY A 16 43.95 -23.55 -21.79
C GLY A 16 43.00 -23.00 -20.73
N ILE A 17 43.58 -22.56 -19.61
CA ILE A 17 43.24 -21.34 -18.85
C ILE A 17 41.75 -21.09 -18.50
N GLY A 18 41.44 -21.22 -17.20
CA GLY A 18 40.68 -20.20 -16.46
C GLY A 18 39.15 -20.30 -16.42
N LEU A 19 38.60 -19.91 -15.27
CA LEU A 19 37.20 -19.54 -15.00
C LEU A 19 36.16 -20.65 -15.25
N SER A 20 35.68 -21.33 -14.21
CA SER A 20 34.56 -20.83 -13.40
C SER A 20 33.57 -20.02 -14.23
N GLU A 21 32.42 -20.59 -14.57
CA GLU A 21 31.13 -20.07 -14.11
C GLU A 21 29.97 -20.89 -14.66
N ARG A 22 29.19 -21.44 -13.72
CA ARG A 22 27.85 -21.92 -13.95
C ARG A 22 27.00 -20.69 -14.29
N ILE A 23 26.45 -20.61 -15.49
CA ILE A 23 25.32 -19.71 -15.75
C ILE A 23 24.07 -20.57 -15.78
N ALA A 24 23.58 -20.86 -14.57
CA ALA A 24 22.20 -21.23 -14.37
C ALA A 24 21.37 -19.99 -14.74
N ALA A 25 20.40 -20.16 -15.64
CA ALA A 25 19.40 -19.15 -15.90
C ALA A 25 18.68 -18.83 -14.59
N GLN A 26 18.89 -17.63 -14.07
CA GLN A 26 18.11 -17.07 -12.98
C GLN A 26 16.81 -16.53 -13.58
N GLU A 27 15.68 -17.12 -13.20
CA GLU A 27 14.41 -16.40 -13.18
C GLU A 27 14.58 -15.24 -12.20
N GLU A 28 14.63 -14.00 -12.71
CA GLU A 28 14.42 -12.81 -11.89
C GLU A 28 12.97 -12.83 -11.41
N SER A 29 12.76 -13.41 -10.24
CA SER A 29 11.67 -13.02 -9.36
C SER A 29 11.82 -11.52 -9.11
N GLN A 30 10.96 -10.72 -9.75
CA GLN A 30 10.84 -9.29 -9.52
C GLN A 30 10.56 -9.08 -8.04
N ASP A 31 11.64 -8.79 -7.32
CA ASP A 31 11.60 -8.32 -5.95
C ASP A 31 10.77 -7.04 -5.97
N ALA A 32 9.64 -7.05 -5.25
CA ALA A 32 8.76 -5.90 -5.13
C ALA A 32 9.52 -4.81 -4.36
N GLN A 33 10.33 -4.05 -5.10
CA GLN A 33 11.17 -3.01 -4.53
C GLN A 33 10.27 -2.06 -3.74
N PRO A 34 10.46 -1.92 -2.41
CA PRO A 34 9.66 -0.98 -1.65
C PRO A 34 9.96 0.39 -2.23
N LYS A 35 8.92 1.07 -2.74
CA LYS A 35 9.04 2.44 -3.25
C LYS A 35 9.47 3.35 -2.10
N SER A 36 10.77 3.50 -1.94
CA SER A 36 11.39 4.34 -0.92
C SER A 36 11.13 5.81 -1.21
N GLY A 37 10.68 6.56 -0.19
CA GLY A 37 11.21 7.92 -0.01
C GLY A 37 10.25 9.08 0.21
N ALA A 38 8.95 8.84 0.39
CA ALA A 38 7.98 9.72 1.08
C ALA A 38 6.64 9.00 0.96
N SER A 39 5.85 8.90 2.04
CA SER A 39 4.45 8.51 1.87
C SER A 39 3.83 9.53 0.91
N SER A 40 3.52 9.14 -0.32
CA SER A 40 2.68 9.97 -1.18
C SER A 40 1.44 10.31 -0.37
N PHE A 41 1.04 11.59 -0.37
CA PHE A 41 -0.17 11.99 0.34
C PHE A 41 -1.33 11.13 -0.17
N CYS A 42 -1.96 10.36 0.72
CA CYS A 42 -3.20 9.68 0.42
C CYS A 42 -4.36 10.58 0.83
N LEU A 43 -4.64 11.60 0.02
CA LEU A 43 -5.65 12.61 0.36
C LEU A 43 -7.07 12.08 0.15
N TYR A 44 -7.91 12.35 1.14
CA TYR A 44 -9.36 12.16 1.11
C TYR A 44 -10.06 13.51 1.39
N GLU A 45 -10.95 13.95 0.50
CA GLU A 45 -11.73 15.18 0.68
C GLU A 45 -12.82 14.94 1.71
N LEU A 46 -12.82 15.73 2.78
CA LEU A 46 -13.89 15.70 3.77
C LEU A 46 -15.14 16.39 3.22
N PRO A 47 -16.35 15.95 3.62
CA PRO A 47 -17.57 16.68 3.31
C PRO A 47 -17.43 18.16 3.70
N ALA A 48 -17.93 19.04 2.82
CA ALA A 48 -17.80 20.48 3.02
C ALA A 48 -18.50 20.91 4.31
N GLU A 49 -17.82 21.70 5.13
CA GLU A 49 -18.48 22.41 6.22
C GLU A 49 -19.28 23.59 5.66
N ASN A 50 -20.33 24.02 6.37
CA ASN A 50 -21.21 25.14 5.99
C ASN A 50 -20.49 26.50 5.83
N ASN A 51 -19.16 26.55 6.02
CA ASN A 51 -18.30 27.70 5.85
C ASN A 51 -17.63 27.79 4.46
N GLY A 52 -17.95 26.87 3.54
CA GLY A 52 -17.41 26.84 2.17
C GLY A 52 -15.94 26.41 2.09
N LYS A 53 -15.34 25.97 3.20
CA LYS A 53 -13.97 25.45 3.21
C LYS A 53 -13.95 24.00 2.75
N LYS A 54 -13.08 23.69 1.80
CA LYS A 54 -12.70 22.32 1.46
C LYS A 54 -11.53 21.89 2.33
N ARG A 55 -11.60 20.71 2.91
CA ARG A 55 -10.53 20.12 3.71
C ARG A 55 -10.20 18.74 3.20
N TRP A 56 -8.92 18.39 3.25
CA TRP A 56 -8.44 17.05 2.93
C TRP A 56 -7.72 16.48 4.14
N VAL A 57 -7.99 15.21 4.44
CA VAL A 57 -7.25 14.44 5.43
C VAL A 57 -6.29 13.49 4.71
N ASN A 58 -5.07 13.35 5.23
CA ASN A 58 -4.14 12.34 4.74
C ASN A 58 -4.43 11.01 5.45
N LEU A 59 -4.92 10.01 4.70
CA LEU A 59 -5.29 8.70 5.24
C LEU A 59 -4.10 7.94 5.84
N ALA A 60 -2.87 8.25 5.43
CA ALA A 60 -1.66 7.60 5.95
C ALA A 60 -1.38 7.90 7.45
N ILE A 61 -2.05 8.90 8.03
CA ILE A 61 -1.89 9.30 9.45
C ILE A 61 -3.20 9.21 10.24
N VAL A 62 -4.23 8.56 9.69
CA VAL A 62 -5.47 8.29 10.42
C VAL A 62 -5.19 7.17 11.44
N GLN A 63 -5.55 7.43 12.69
CA GLN A 63 -5.38 6.48 13.78
C GLN A 63 -6.63 5.60 13.93
N TYR A 64 -7.80 6.22 13.97
CA TYR A 64 -9.08 5.53 14.04
C TYR A 64 -10.23 6.41 13.53
N ILE A 65 -11.35 5.76 13.27
CA ILE A 65 -12.62 6.37 12.87
C ILE A 65 -13.67 5.92 13.88
N GLU A 66 -14.51 6.85 14.32
CA GLU A 66 -15.65 6.60 15.20
C GLU A 66 -16.92 7.06 14.49
N THR A 67 -17.98 6.25 14.55
CA THR A 67 -19.29 6.57 13.99
C THR A 67 -20.34 6.44 15.08
N THR A 68 -21.14 7.48 15.27
CA THR A 68 -22.31 7.45 16.14
C THR A 68 -23.58 7.37 15.27
N ARG A 69 -24.75 7.65 15.86
CA ARG A 69 -26.01 7.75 15.12
C ARG A 69 -26.05 8.99 14.20
N ASP A 70 -25.32 10.03 14.55
CA ASP A 70 -25.45 11.39 14.03
C ASP A 70 -24.11 12.06 13.69
N GLU A 71 -22.97 11.43 14.00
CA GLU A 71 -21.64 11.97 13.73
C GLU A 71 -20.70 10.93 13.11
N PHE A 72 -19.89 11.38 12.17
CA PHE A 72 -18.72 10.67 11.68
C PHE A 72 -17.46 11.42 12.11
N LYS A 73 -16.59 10.76 12.89
CA LYS A 73 -15.38 11.34 13.47
C LYS A 73 -14.14 10.61 12.95
N ILE A 74 -13.16 11.38 12.50
CA ILE A 74 -11.84 10.90 12.07
C ILE A 74 -10.80 11.47 13.02
N VAL A 75 -10.00 10.58 13.64
CA VAL A 75 -8.88 10.97 14.49
C VAL A 75 -7.58 10.67 13.77
N TYR A 76 -6.76 11.70 13.61
CA TYR A 76 -5.55 11.63 12.78
C TYR A 76 -4.44 12.52 13.34
N GLY A 77 -3.20 12.18 13.01
CA GLY A 77 -2.04 12.84 13.63
C GLY A 77 -1.93 12.50 15.12
N GLY A 78 -0.76 12.73 15.72
CA GLY A 78 -0.51 12.38 17.12
C GLY A 78 0.02 10.95 17.28
N GLY A 79 1.22 10.70 16.75
CA GLY A 79 2.03 9.56 17.20
C GLY A 79 2.44 9.70 18.68
N ASN A 80 3.55 9.07 19.10
CA ASN A 80 3.97 8.93 20.51
C ASN A 80 4.23 10.24 21.29
N LEU A 81 3.96 11.43 20.72
CA LEU A 81 4.28 12.77 21.26
C LEU A 81 3.10 13.77 21.27
N GLY A 82 1.85 13.32 21.12
CA GLY A 82 0.72 14.02 21.76
C GLY A 82 0.19 15.32 21.16
N SER A 83 -0.12 15.35 19.86
CA SER A 83 -1.14 16.28 19.34
C SER A 83 -2.00 15.57 18.29
N GLY A 84 -3.12 15.00 18.76
CA GLY A 84 -4.14 14.43 17.89
C GLY A 84 -5.01 15.54 17.30
N TYR A 85 -5.34 15.41 16.02
CA TYR A 85 -6.36 16.23 15.36
C TYR A 85 -7.62 15.40 15.17
N GLU A 86 -8.75 16.10 15.11
CA GLU A 86 -10.03 15.48 14.80
C GLU A 86 -10.76 16.27 13.71
N ALA A 87 -11.41 15.53 12.82
CA ALA A 87 -12.39 16.04 11.89
C ALA A 87 -13.73 15.36 12.17
N ARG A 88 -14.79 16.14 12.22
CA ARG A 88 -16.15 15.68 12.49
C ARG A 88 -17.08 16.26 11.44
N PHE A 89 -18.06 15.48 11.02
CA PHE A 89 -19.18 15.96 10.22
C PHE A 89 -20.45 15.20 10.59
N PRO A 90 -21.61 15.87 10.51
CA PRO A 90 -22.88 15.23 10.81
C PRO A 90 -23.23 14.19 9.75
N ILE A 91 -23.90 13.12 10.19
CA ILE A 91 -24.51 12.10 9.34
C ILE A 91 -25.98 11.95 9.73
N THR A 92 -26.81 11.54 8.79
CA THR A 92 -28.26 11.38 8.96
C THR A 92 -28.66 9.96 9.31
N SER A 93 -27.78 8.98 9.06
CA SER A 93 -28.05 7.56 9.29
C SER A 93 -26.77 6.72 9.45
N PRO A 94 -26.85 5.55 10.08
CA PRO A 94 -25.76 4.57 10.10
C PRO A 94 -25.35 4.07 8.70
N ASP A 95 -26.29 4.03 7.75
CA ASP A 95 -26.01 3.64 6.37
C ASP A 95 -25.13 4.68 5.67
N GLU A 96 -25.39 5.97 5.90
CA GLU A 96 -24.53 7.06 5.43
C GLU A 96 -23.10 6.93 5.98
N ALA A 97 -22.97 6.60 7.27
CA ALA A 97 -21.67 6.34 7.89
C ALA A 97 -20.93 5.19 7.19
N SER A 98 -21.64 4.09 6.89
CA SER A 98 -21.08 2.90 6.24
C SER A 98 -20.63 3.20 4.81
N VAL A 99 -21.43 3.94 4.04
CA VAL A 99 -21.07 4.41 2.70
C VAL A 99 -19.83 5.30 2.75
N GLN A 100 -19.75 6.20 3.73
CA GLN A 100 -18.61 7.10 3.88
C GLN A 100 -17.33 6.37 4.28
N LEU A 101 -17.43 5.42 5.20
CA LEU A 101 -16.32 4.56 5.60
C LEU A 101 -15.81 3.75 4.40
N GLN A 102 -16.71 3.16 3.61
CA GLN A 102 -16.34 2.41 2.41
C GLN A 102 -15.58 3.29 1.40
N LYS A 103 -16.03 4.52 1.15
CA LYS A 103 -15.30 5.45 0.27
C LYS A 103 -13.88 5.75 0.76
N MET A 104 -13.69 5.87 2.08
CA MET A 104 -12.35 6.06 2.65
C MET A 104 -11.48 4.81 2.47
N MET A 105 -12.05 3.62 2.65
CA MET A 105 -11.36 2.35 2.43
C MET A 105 -10.96 2.17 0.96
N ASP A 106 -11.87 2.42 0.03
CA ASP A 106 -11.59 2.34 -1.42
C ASP A 106 -10.49 3.33 -1.80
N ARG A 107 -10.51 4.54 -1.22
CA ARG A 107 -9.45 5.53 -1.44
C ARG A 107 -8.11 5.08 -0.88
N ALA A 108 -8.09 4.50 0.32
CA ALA A 108 -6.88 3.96 0.91
C ALA A 108 -6.30 2.82 0.07
N GLN A 109 -7.15 1.89 -0.41
CA GLN A 109 -6.74 0.81 -1.31
C GLN A 109 -6.18 1.33 -2.63
N ALA A 110 -6.68 2.44 -3.16
CA ALA A 110 -6.13 3.04 -4.38
C ALA A 110 -4.75 3.72 -4.16
N CYS A 111 -4.33 3.95 -2.91
CA CYS A 111 -3.05 4.56 -2.57
C CYS A 111 -1.91 3.55 -2.35
N TYR A 112 -2.23 2.27 -2.11
CA TYR A 112 -1.29 1.22 -1.69
C TYR A 112 -1.38 0.01 -2.61
#